data_AF-A0A382AND6-F1
#
_entry.id   AF-A0A382AND6-F1
#
_cell.length_a   1.000
_cell.length_b   1.000
_cell.length_c   1.000
_cell.angle_alpha   90.00
_cell.angle_beta   90.00
_cell.angle_gamma   90.00
#
_symmetry.space_group_name_H-M   'P 1'
#
loop_
_entity.id
_entity.type
_entity.pdbx_description
1 polymer ?
#
loop_
_entity_poly.entity_id
_entity_poly.type
_entity_poly.pdbx_seq_one_letter_code
_entity_poly.pdbx_strand_id
1 'polypeptide(L)'
;NVVGVVIVYLTLTLPAVILYESFLSYLGLGIQPPRASLGSLIAEGAAQINPVRIYWWMIVYPAGCLAAMLMALNFLGDGLRDVFDPKADKDL
;
A
#
# COMPACT_ATOMS: atom_id res chain seq x y z
N ASN A 1 0.29 -23.85 16.28
CA ASN A 1 -0.69 -23.67 15.19
C ASN A 1 -0.07 -22.74 14.14
N VAL A 2 0.03 -23.15 12.87
CA VAL A 2 0.81 -22.42 11.82
C VAL A 2 0.03 -21.25 11.21
N VAL A 3 -1.31 -21.33 11.23
CA VAL A 3 -2.20 -20.33 10.62
C VAL A 3 -1.98 -18.92 11.19
N GLY A 4 -1.74 -18.78 12.49
CA GLY A 4 -1.46 -17.49 13.12
C GLY A 4 -0.18 -16.83 12.59
N VAL A 5 0.89 -17.61 12.40
CA VAL A 5 2.17 -17.11 11.86
C VAL A 5 2.00 -16.67 10.40
N VAL A 6 1.22 -17.42 9.60
CA VAL A 6 0.96 -17.07 8.20
C VAL A 6 0.17 -15.77 8.09
N ILE A 7 -0.84 -15.56 8.94
CA ILE A 7 -1.65 -14.33 8.95
C ILE A 7 -0.78 -13.10 9.27
N VAL A 8 0.05 -13.19 10.32
CA VAL A 8 0.98 -12.11 10.70
C VAL A 8 1.94 -11.80 9.56
N TYR A 9 2.52 -12.84 8.96
CA TYR A 9 3.47 -12.68 7.85
C TYR A 9 2.82 -12.03 6.62
N LEU A 10 1.59 -12.42 6.28
CA LEU A 10 0.82 -11.79 5.19
C LEU A 10 0.57 -10.31 5.49
N THR A 11 0.15 -9.96 6.70
CA THR A 11 -0.13 -8.55 7.03
C THR A 11 1.11 -7.65 7.03
N LEU A 12 2.28 -8.20 7.30
CA LEU A 12 3.55 -7.45 7.22
C LEU A 12 4.09 -7.34 5.79
N THR A 13 3.78 -8.30 4.92
CA THR A 13 4.31 -8.34 3.54
C THR A 13 3.39 -7.71 2.50
N LEU A 14 2.08 -7.70 2.74
CA LEU A 14 1.09 -7.07 1.86
C LEU A 14 1.36 -5.60 1.54
N PRO A 15 1.73 -4.72 2.50
CA PRO A 15 2.03 -3.32 2.20
C PRO A 15 3.14 -3.18 1.15
N ALA A 16 4.20 -3.98 1.27
CA ALA A 16 5.32 -3.96 0.33
C ALA A 16 4.88 -4.42 -1.08
N VAL A 17 4.07 -5.48 -1.17
CA VAL A 17 3.54 -5.97 -2.45
C VAL A 17 2.67 -4.93 -3.15
N ILE A 18 1.77 -4.26 -2.41
CA ILE A 18 0.90 -3.20 -2.95
C ILE A 18 1.73 -2.01 -3.46
N LEU A 19 2.80 -1.65 -2.74
CA LEU A 19 3.72 -0.59 -3.17
C LEU A 19 4.42 -0.97 -4.49
N TYR A 20 4.91 -2.21 -4.61
CA TYR A 20 5.54 -2.69 -5.84
C TYR A 20 4.57 -2.75 -7.01
N GLU A 21 3.35 -3.27 -6.80
CA GLU A 21 2.30 -3.28 -7.82
C GLU A 21 1.99 -1.86 -8.30
N SER A 22 1.80 -0.93 -7.36
CA SER A 22 1.50 0.47 -7.66
C SER A 22 2.66 1.14 -8.41
N PHE A 23 3.90 0.84 -8.05
CA PHE A 23 5.08 1.36 -8.75
C PHE A 23 5.17 0.85 -10.19
N LEU A 24 4.96 -0.46 -10.42
CA LEU A 24 4.93 -1.04 -11.76
C LEU A 24 3.75 -0.50 -12.59
N SER A 25 2.58 -0.32 -11.96
CA SER A 25 1.40 0.27 -12.61
C SER A 25 1.60 1.74 -12.95
N TYR A 26 2.36 2.48 -12.13
CA TYR A 26 2.76 3.85 -12.43
C TYR A 26 3.68 3.92 -13.67
N LEU A 27 4.59 2.95 -13.82
CA LEU A 27 5.45 2.81 -15.00
C LEU A 27 4.72 2.28 -16.25
N GLY A 28 3.42 1.95 -16.14
CA GLY A 28 2.61 1.40 -17.23
C GLY A 28 2.78 -0.11 -17.45
N LEU A 29 3.46 -0.81 -16.54
CA LEU A 29 3.68 -2.27 -16.57
C LEU A 29 2.75 -3.06 -15.64
N GLY A 30 1.80 -2.39 -14.98
CA GLY A 30 0.87 -2.98 -14.03
C GLY A 30 -0.45 -3.44 -14.64
N ILE A 31 -1.47 -3.58 -13.79
CA ILE A 31 -2.80 -4.03 -14.22
C ILE A 31 -3.41 -3.09 -15.27
N GLN A 32 -3.80 -3.67 -16.40
CA GLN A 32 -4.36 -2.93 -17.53
C GLN A 32 -5.80 -2.48 -17.24
N PRO A 33 -6.24 -1.33 -17.79
CA PRO A 33 -7.65 -0.93 -17.74
C PRO A 33 -8.53 -2.09 -18.25
N PRO A 34 -9.67 -2.42 -17.60
CA PRO A 34 -10.58 -1.55 -16.83
C PRO A 34 -10.45 -1.61 -15.30
N ARG A 35 -9.48 -2.33 -14.74
CA ARG A 35 -9.28 -2.38 -13.27
C ARG A 35 -8.33 -1.26 -12.85
N ALA A 36 -8.84 -0.24 -12.17
CA ALA A 36 -8.02 0.85 -11.67
C ALA A 36 -7.14 0.37 -10.51
N SER A 37 -5.84 0.65 -10.59
CA SER A 37 -4.89 0.49 -9.49
C SER A 37 -4.54 1.86 -8.91
N LEU A 38 -4.10 1.91 -7.67
CA LEU A 38 -3.60 3.16 -7.09
C LEU A 38 -2.43 3.73 -7.90
N GLY A 39 -1.56 2.87 -8.45
CA GLY A 39 -0.45 3.26 -9.31
C GLY A 39 -0.87 3.83 -10.67
N SER A 40 -1.91 3.26 -11.29
CA SER A 40 -2.42 3.78 -12.57
C SER A 40 -3.07 5.15 -12.40
N LEU A 41 -3.77 5.37 -11.28
CA LEU A 41 -4.35 6.68 -10.93
C LEU A 41 -3.25 7.75 -10.74
N ILE A 42 -2.11 7.40 -10.14
CA ILE A 42 -0.96 8.31 -10.01
C ILE A 42 -0.37 8.61 -11.39
N ALA A 43 -0.26 7.62 -12.28
CA ALA A 43 0.25 7.81 -13.65
C ALA A 43 -0.66 8.72 -14.48
N GLU A 44 -1.98 8.53 -14.40
CA GLU A 44 -2.98 9.39 -15.03
C GLU A 44 -2.89 10.84 -14.49
N GLY A 45 -2.75 11.00 -13.17
CA GLY A 45 -2.48 12.30 -12.55
C GLY A 45 -1.21 12.97 -13.06
N ALA A 46 -0.12 12.21 -13.21
CA ALA A 46 1.14 12.71 -13.75
C ALA A 46 1.04 13.11 -15.23
N ALA A 47 0.32 12.33 -16.05
CA ALA A 47 0.07 12.65 -17.45
C ALA A 47 -0.81 13.90 -17.64
N GLN A 48 -1.59 14.26 -16.62
CA GLN A 48 -2.46 15.45 -16.61
C GLN A 48 -1.72 16.71 -16.14
N ILE A 49 -0.44 16.61 -15.73
CA ILE A 49 0.46 17.76 -15.65
C ILE A 49 0.84 18.18 -17.07
N ASN A 50 -0.09 18.86 -17.74
CA ASN A 50 0.15 19.48 -19.03
C ASN A 50 0.53 20.96 -18.79
N PRO A 51 1.48 21.55 -19.52
CA PRO A 51 1.93 22.94 -19.34
C PRO A 51 0.83 24.02 -19.41
N VAL A 52 -0.38 23.66 -19.86
CA VAL A 52 -1.54 24.56 -19.97
C VAL A 52 -2.35 24.67 -18.65
N ARG A 53 -2.38 23.64 -17.81
CA ARG A 53 -3.04 23.65 -16.48
C ARG A 53 -2.39 22.64 -15.53
N ILE A 54 -1.90 23.14 -14.39
CA ILE A 54 -1.30 22.31 -13.34
C ILE A 54 -2.41 21.90 -12.36
N TYR A 55 -2.84 20.63 -12.43
CA TYR A 55 -3.80 20.04 -11.49
C TYR A 55 -3.09 19.19 -10.42
N TRP A 56 -2.32 19.86 -9.56
CA TRP A 56 -1.52 19.23 -8.50
C TRP A 56 -2.31 18.30 -7.57
N TRP A 57 -3.59 18.63 -7.31
CA TRP A 57 -4.49 17.83 -6.47
C TRP A 57 -4.76 16.42 -7.01
N MET A 58 -4.65 16.24 -8.33
CA MET A 58 -4.96 14.98 -9.00
C MET A 58 -3.92 13.89 -8.72
N ILE A 59 -2.71 14.28 -8.30
CA ILE A 59 -1.64 13.37 -7.86
C ILE A 59 -1.64 13.23 -6.34
N VAL A 60 -1.85 14.34 -5.63
CA VAL A 60 -1.86 14.36 -4.16
C VAL A 60 -2.93 13.42 -3.59
N TYR A 61 -4.11 13.36 -4.21
CA TYR A 61 -5.20 12.52 -3.74
C TYR A 61 -4.90 11.00 -3.81
N PRO A 62 -4.55 10.42 -4.98
CA PRO A 62 -4.22 9.01 -5.06
C PRO A 62 -2.92 8.66 -4.31
N ALA A 63 -1.92 9.55 -4.29
CA ALA A 63 -0.69 9.35 -3.51
C ALA A 63 -0.98 9.35 -2.00
N GLY A 64 -1.81 10.27 -1.52
CA GLY A 64 -2.25 10.34 -0.13
C GLY A 64 -3.07 9.11 0.29
N CYS A 65 -3.99 8.65 -0.57
CA CYS A 65 -4.73 7.41 -0.35
C CYS A 65 -3.79 6.20 -0.25
N LEU A 66 -2.80 6.08 -1.15
CA LEU A 66 -1.83 5.00 -1.11
C LEU A 66 -0.99 5.05 0.18
N ALA A 67 -0.49 6.22 0.58
CA ALA A 67 0.26 6.38 1.82
C ALA A 67 -0.58 6.03 3.05
N ALA A 68 -1.84 6.50 3.12
CA ALA A 68 -2.75 6.20 4.22
C ALA A 68 -3.07 4.70 4.29
N MET A 69 -3.28 4.05 3.15
CA MET A 69 -3.52 2.60 3.09
C MET A 69 -2.30 1.80 3.55
N LEU A 70 -1.09 2.18 3.13
CA LEU A 70 0.14 1.54 3.60
C LEU A 70 0.32 1.73 5.11
N MET A 71 0.06 2.92 5.66
CA MET A 71 0.13 3.14 7.10
C MET A 71 -0.90 2.30 7.85
N ALA A 72 -2.16 2.25 7.38
CA ALA A 72 -3.21 1.45 8.00
C ALA A 72 -2.87 -0.04 8.01
N LEU A 73 -2.30 -0.57 6.91
CA LEU A 73 -1.88 -1.96 6.83
C LEU A 73 -0.65 -2.26 7.69
N ASN A 74 0.31 -1.33 7.78
CA ASN A 74 1.46 -1.46 8.70
C ASN A 74 0.98 -1.52 10.16
N PHE A 75 0.11 -0.59 10.57
CA PHE A 75 -0.45 -0.61 11.94
C PHE A 75 -1.28 -1.86 12.22
N LEU A 76 -2.05 -2.33 11.24
CA LEU A 76 -2.79 -3.58 11.38
C LEU A 76 -1.83 -4.77 11.54
N GLY A 77 -0.76 -4.82 10.76
CA GLY A 77 0.27 -5.85 10.85
C GLY A 77 1.01 -5.83 12.18
N ASP A 78 1.36 -4.65 12.69
CA ASP A 78 1.96 -4.47 14.00
C ASP A 78 1.01 -4.89 15.13
N GLY A 79 -0.27 -4.50 15.06
CA GLY A 79 -1.28 -4.92 16.04
C GLY A 79 -1.55 -6.43 16.03
N LEU A 80 -1.59 -7.05 14.85
CA LEU A 80 -1.69 -8.51 14.72
C LEU A 80 -0.42 -9.20 15.26
N ARG A 81 0.76 -8.67 14.95
CA ARG A 81 2.02 -9.19 15.47
C ARG A 81 2.03 -9.16 16.99
N ASP A 82 1.61 -8.06 17.60
CA ASP A 82 1.60 -7.89 19.06
C ASP A 82 0.63 -8.89 19.74
N VAL A 83 -0.54 -9.13 19.14
CA VAL A 83 -1.51 -10.13 19.62
C VAL A 83 -0.99 -11.57 19.48
N PHE A 84 -0.19 -11.85 18.43
CA PHE A 84 0.32 -13.18 18.13
C PHE A 84 1.74 -13.46 18.63
N ASP A 85 2.46 -12.47 19.17
CA ASP A 85 3.81 -12.59 19.77
C ASP A 85 3.74 -12.52 21.31
N PRO A 86 3.41 -13.63 22.01
CA PRO A 86 3.21 -13.66 23.46
C PRO A 86 4.53 -13.67 24.27
N LYS A 87 5.62 -13.09 23.75
CA LYS A 87 6.95 -13.15 24.40
C LYS A 87 7.27 -12.03 25.38
N ALA A 88 6.38 -11.07 25.61
CA ALA A 88 6.63 -9.99 26.57
C ALA A 88 6.32 -10.36 28.05
N ASP A 89 5.63 -11.47 28.33
CA ASP A 89 5.08 -11.77 29.67
C ASP A 89 5.81 -12.91 30.42
N LYS A 90 7.11 -13.15 30.16
CA LYS A 90 7.82 -14.27 30.81
C LYS A 90 9.16 -13.97 31.47
N ASP A 91 9.48 -12.69 31.68
CA ASP A 91 10.72 -12.26 32.34
C ASP A 91 10.45 -11.45 33.64
N LEU A 92 9.52 -11.93 34.48
CA LEU A 92 9.38 -11.48 35.88
C LEU A 92 9.39 -12.69 36.83
#